data_AF-A0A8C2T3F7-F1
#
_entry.id   AF-A0A8C2T3F7-F1
#
_cell.length_a   1.000
_cell.length_b   1.000
_cell.length_c   1.000
_cell.angle_alpha   90.00
_cell.angle_beta   90.00
_cell.angle_gamma   90.00
#
_symmetry.space_group_name_H-M   'P 1'
#
loop_
_entity.id
_entity.type
_entity.pdbx_description
1 polymer ?
#
loop_
_entity_poly.entity_id
_entity_poly.type
_entity_poly.pdbx_seq_one_letter_code
_entity_poly.pdbx_strand_id
1 'polypeptide(L)'
;YLNVHKDLALQRLLVEWDVGKSAHNAELVMSFEIQVRRADEDIVWTVSALKKKLAVPLHWTWDSDLPLECMSHSVRIRSKAEASKTWSQWSLWETIPGEQNKPFEPKIFPDEKIIEQGFDISLCCVGRKGQIIKEFFLNSPIPYFNRTNSQVGLLIAKNVTFKGVPHVFCRESCSEVNCFAYAVFFVGRPPDTPRDFSCQTRNMREITCTWDQGQDTYLYGSHSSKYKLSEQYVLSLCLCSWDIGKQRIYNITLTVENPLGKRTAMDVFDVAHRSKSFSISLMKAFCGRPCSSPDLNTLMPA
;
A
#
# COMPACT_ATOMS: atom_id res chain seq x y z
N TYR A 1 14.70 -17.54 23.46
CA TYR A 1 14.56 -18.08 22.09
C TYR A 1 14.59 -16.92 21.10
N LEU A 2 14.71 -17.17 19.80
CA LEU A 2 14.52 -16.18 18.74
C LEU A 2 13.45 -16.73 17.78
N ASN A 3 12.50 -15.90 17.39
CA ASN A 3 11.45 -16.22 16.44
C ASN A 3 11.32 -15.07 15.44
N VAL A 4 11.09 -15.41 14.18
CA VAL A 4 11.00 -14.43 13.09
C VAL A 4 9.79 -14.77 12.25
N HIS A 5 8.95 -13.77 11.99
CA HIS A 5 7.80 -13.88 11.12
C HIS A 5 7.88 -12.85 10.01
N LYS A 6 7.20 -13.11 8.89
CA LYS A 6 7.05 -12.14 7.80
C LYS A 6 5.62 -11.63 7.75
N ASP A 7 5.48 -10.32 7.63
CA ASP A 7 4.25 -9.65 7.22
C ASP A 7 4.42 -9.23 5.75
N LEU A 8 3.79 -9.99 4.85
CA LEU A 8 3.87 -9.73 3.41
C LEU A 8 3.04 -8.51 2.98
N ALA A 9 2.00 -8.15 3.74
CA ALA A 9 1.19 -6.98 3.42
C ALA A 9 1.99 -5.69 3.68
N LEU A 10 2.77 -5.67 4.76
CA LEU A 10 3.63 -4.55 5.13
C LEU A 10 5.07 -4.70 4.62
N GLN A 11 5.43 -5.84 4.04
CA GLN A 11 6.79 -6.18 3.60
C GLN A 11 7.83 -6.00 4.73
N ARG A 12 7.48 -6.56 5.90
CA ARG A 12 8.17 -6.35 7.18
C ARG A 12 8.51 -7.68 7.85
N LEU A 13 9.69 -7.74 8.47
CA LEU A 13 10.05 -8.83 9.40
C LEU A 13 9.64 -8.44 10.83
N LEU A 14 8.98 -9.37 11.51
CA LEU A 14 8.60 -9.28 12.91
C LEU A 14 9.51 -10.22 13.71
N VAL A 15 10.39 -9.65 14.53
CA VAL A 15 11.39 -10.39 15.29
C VAL A 15 10.99 -10.38 16.75
N GLU A 16 10.82 -11.57 17.32
CA GLU A 16 10.47 -11.78 18.72
C GLU A 16 11.57 -12.60 19.41
N TRP A 17 12.00 -12.20 20.59
CA TRP A 17 12.92 -12.99 21.38
C TRP A 17 12.68 -12.86 22.88
N ASP A 18 13.23 -13.83 23.61
CA ASP A 18 13.22 -13.84 25.06
C ASP A 18 14.62 -14.11 25.62
N VAL A 19 14.90 -13.49 26.76
CA VAL A 19 16.11 -13.64 27.56
C VAL A 19 15.99 -14.85 28.51
N GLY A 20 17.12 -15.33 29.02
CA GLY A 20 17.10 -16.42 29.99
C GLY A 20 16.40 -16.03 31.30
N LYS A 21 15.72 -16.99 31.96
CA LYS A 21 15.03 -16.79 33.25
C LYS A 21 15.88 -16.07 34.30
N SER A 22 17.19 -16.37 34.36
CA SER A 22 18.10 -15.71 35.29
C SER A 22 18.26 -14.21 35.02
N ALA A 23 18.31 -13.80 33.75
CA ALA A 23 18.37 -12.39 33.37
C ALA A 23 17.04 -11.67 33.64
N HIS A 24 15.91 -12.38 33.45
CA HIS A 24 14.58 -11.87 33.77
C HIS A 24 14.41 -11.64 35.28
N ASN A 25 14.71 -12.65 36.11
CA ASN A 25 14.55 -12.57 37.56
C ASN A 25 15.45 -11.52 38.21
N ALA A 26 16.61 -11.25 37.61
CA ALA A 26 17.55 -10.23 38.07
C ALA A 26 17.27 -8.84 37.47
N GLU A 27 16.22 -8.69 36.64
CA GLU A 27 15.84 -7.44 35.96
C GLU A 27 17.03 -6.72 35.29
N LEU A 28 17.91 -7.49 34.63
CA LEU A 28 19.15 -6.93 34.09
C LEU A 28 18.89 -5.91 32.98
N VAL A 29 19.62 -4.80 33.03
CA VAL A 29 19.73 -3.88 31.89
C VAL A 29 20.57 -4.57 30.81
N MET A 30 20.00 -4.70 29.62
CA MET A 30 20.58 -5.50 28.52
C MET A 30 20.66 -4.66 27.25
N SER A 31 21.79 -4.81 26.55
CA SER A 31 21.98 -4.37 25.17
C SER A 31 21.81 -5.54 24.22
N PHE A 32 21.16 -5.30 23.08
CA PHE A 32 20.97 -6.29 22.01
C PHE A 32 21.55 -5.76 20.72
N GLU A 33 22.11 -6.66 19.93
CA GLU A 33 22.54 -6.39 18.56
C GLU A 33 21.86 -7.41 17.64
N ILE A 34 21.17 -6.89 16.62
CA ILE A 34 20.41 -7.69 15.66
C ILE A 34 20.99 -7.45 14.27
N GLN A 35 21.19 -8.54 13.52
CA GLN A 35 21.64 -8.49 12.14
C GLN A 35 20.62 -9.15 11.22
N VAL A 36 20.40 -8.52 10.07
CA VAL A 36 19.62 -9.07 8.97
C VAL A 36 20.56 -9.31 7.79
N ARG A 37 20.45 -10.49 7.20
CA ARG A 37 21.19 -10.92 5.99
C ARG A 37 20.18 -11.39 4.95
N ARG A 38 20.49 -11.17 3.68
CA ARG A 38 19.72 -11.72 2.56
C ARG A 38 20.48 -12.86 1.88
N ALA A 39 19.77 -13.75 1.20
CA ALA A 39 20.42 -14.70 0.31
C ALA A 39 21.18 -13.93 -0.79
N ASP A 40 22.39 -14.36 -1.10
CA ASP A 40 23.29 -13.76 -2.09
C ASP A 40 23.78 -12.32 -1.78
N GLU A 41 23.50 -11.80 -0.59
CA GLU A 41 24.07 -10.55 -0.05
C GLU A 41 24.65 -10.79 1.35
N ASP A 42 25.47 -9.86 1.84
CA ASP A 42 26.01 -9.92 3.21
C ASP A 42 25.00 -9.31 4.21
N ILE A 43 25.49 -8.76 5.33
CA ILE A 43 24.68 -8.07 6.33
C ILE A 43 24.11 -6.77 5.73
N VAL A 44 22.79 -6.74 5.55
CA VAL A 44 22.05 -5.57 5.01
C VAL A 44 21.60 -4.60 6.09
N TRP A 45 21.55 -5.05 7.35
CA TRP A 45 21.16 -4.20 8.47
C TRP A 45 21.80 -4.65 9.77
N THR A 46 22.23 -3.70 10.59
CA THR A 46 22.67 -3.92 11.98
C THR A 46 22.05 -2.86 12.88
N VAL A 47 21.40 -3.26 13.96
CA VAL A 47 20.85 -2.35 14.97
C VAL A 47 21.32 -2.75 16.36
N SER A 48 21.64 -1.75 17.18
CA SER A 48 21.94 -1.90 18.60
C SER A 48 20.88 -1.20 19.43
N ALA A 49 20.29 -1.89 20.41
CA ALA A 49 19.25 -1.33 21.27
C ALA A 49 19.53 -1.63 22.75
N LEU A 50 19.41 -0.62 23.60
CA LEU A 50 19.49 -0.74 25.06
C LEU A 50 18.08 -0.83 25.65
N LYS A 51 17.80 -1.88 26.45
CA LYS A 51 16.54 -2.01 27.21
C LYS A 51 16.82 -2.07 28.71
N LYS A 52 16.26 -1.10 29.44
CA LYS A 52 16.36 -0.99 30.91
C LYS A 52 15.29 -1.78 31.67
N LYS A 53 14.14 -2.05 31.04
CA LYS A 53 13.05 -2.87 31.61
C LYS A 53 12.57 -3.84 30.54
N LEU A 54 12.76 -5.13 30.82
CA LEU A 54 12.44 -6.21 29.89
C LEU A 54 10.95 -6.51 29.98
N ALA A 55 10.13 -5.83 29.17
CA ALA A 55 8.81 -6.36 28.82
C ALA A 55 9.05 -7.58 27.92
N VAL A 56 8.68 -8.76 28.41
CA VAL A 56 8.93 -10.05 27.75
C VAL A 56 7.63 -10.62 27.21
N PRO A 57 7.60 -11.17 25.98
CA PRO A 57 8.71 -11.22 25.01
C PRO A 57 9.04 -9.84 24.41
N LEU A 58 10.29 -9.69 23.95
CA LEU A 58 10.78 -8.48 23.30
C LEU A 58 10.49 -8.54 21.81
N HIS A 59 10.15 -7.39 21.23
CA HIS A 59 9.84 -7.28 19.80
C HIS A 59 10.70 -6.22 19.11
N TRP A 60 11.02 -6.49 17.85
CA TRP A 60 11.61 -5.55 16.91
C TRP A 60 11.03 -5.79 15.52
N THR A 61 10.90 -4.72 14.74
CA THR A 61 10.38 -4.77 13.38
C THR A 61 11.37 -4.19 12.41
N TRP A 62 11.46 -4.78 11.22
CA TRP A 62 12.32 -4.31 10.13
C TRP A 62 11.56 -4.22 8.83
N ASP A 63 11.51 -3.03 8.26
CA ASP A 63 10.93 -2.77 6.93
C ASP A 63 11.98 -3.08 5.86
N SER A 64 11.61 -3.97 4.93
CA SER A 64 12.50 -4.34 3.82
C SER A 64 12.32 -3.35 2.66
N ASP A 65 13.43 -2.92 2.05
CA ASP A 65 13.43 -2.12 0.82
C ASP A 65 13.13 -2.93 -0.45
N LEU A 66 13.16 -4.26 -0.34
CA LEU A 66 12.76 -5.23 -1.36
C LEU A 66 11.62 -6.12 -0.85
N PRO A 67 10.72 -6.59 -1.73
CA PRO A 67 9.73 -7.59 -1.33
C PRO A 67 10.39 -8.82 -0.69
N LEU A 68 9.82 -9.31 0.41
CA LEU A 68 10.33 -10.43 1.19
C LEU A 68 10.27 -11.75 0.40
N GLU A 69 9.45 -11.81 -0.64
CA GLU A 69 9.34 -12.92 -1.57
C GLU A 69 10.56 -13.06 -2.48
N CYS A 70 11.30 -11.97 -2.73
CA CYS A 70 12.41 -11.95 -3.69
C CYS A 70 13.51 -12.94 -3.32
N MET A 71 13.80 -13.06 -2.03
CA MET A 71 14.91 -13.87 -1.54
C MET A 71 14.75 -14.23 -0.07
N SER A 72 15.47 -15.26 0.35
CA SER A 72 15.44 -15.67 1.76
C SER A 72 16.12 -14.63 2.64
N HIS A 73 15.54 -14.36 3.81
CA HIS A 73 16.06 -13.42 4.79
C HIS A 73 16.44 -14.17 6.06
N SER A 74 17.65 -13.97 6.57
CA SER A 74 18.15 -14.55 7.82
C SER A 74 18.32 -13.47 8.88
N VAL A 75 17.88 -13.75 10.10
CA VAL A 75 18.08 -12.86 11.27
C VAL A 75 18.86 -13.60 12.35
N ARG A 76 19.78 -12.90 13.01
CA ARG A 76 20.44 -13.39 14.22
C ARG A 76 20.55 -12.27 15.25
N ILE A 77 20.71 -12.67 16.51
CA ILE A 77 20.80 -11.75 17.64
C ILE A 77 21.95 -12.15 18.57
N ARG A 78 22.56 -11.16 19.21
CA ARG A 78 23.38 -11.36 20.41
C ARG A 78 23.03 -10.33 21.47
N SER A 79 23.45 -10.59 22.70
CA SER A 79 23.13 -9.73 23.83
C SER A 79 24.32 -9.49 24.74
N LYS A 80 24.27 -8.40 25.51
CA LYS A 80 25.26 -8.05 26.52
C LYS A 80 24.54 -7.43 27.71
N ALA A 81 24.73 -7.98 28.90
CA ALA A 81 24.30 -7.31 30.13
C ALA A 81 25.15 -6.05 30.35
N GLU A 82 24.56 -4.96 30.84
CA GLU A 82 25.28 -3.69 31.04
C GLU A 82 26.48 -3.84 32.00
N ALA A 83 26.32 -4.67 33.03
CA ALA A 83 27.40 -4.99 33.97
C ALA A 83 28.52 -5.84 33.34
N SER A 84 28.30 -6.42 32.15
CA SER A 84 29.29 -7.20 31.41
C SER A 84 29.98 -6.37 30.34
N LYS A 85 31.30 -6.54 30.21
CA LYS A 85 32.07 -5.96 29.10
C LYS A 85 32.04 -6.82 27.83
N THR A 86 31.56 -8.07 27.91
CA THR A 86 31.63 -9.04 26.82
C THR A 86 30.25 -9.37 26.25
N TRP A 87 30.15 -9.35 24.92
CA TRP A 87 28.97 -9.81 24.19
C TRP A 87 28.83 -11.33 24.27
N SER A 88 27.59 -11.81 24.26
CA SER A 88 27.30 -13.22 24.04
C SER A 88 27.75 -13.67 22.65
N GLN A 89 27.87 -14.98 22.48
CA GLN A 89 27.90 -15.55 21.14
C GLN A 89 26.62 -15.17 20.37
N TRP A 90 26.73 -15.13 19.05
CA TRP A 90 25.57 -14.95 18.16
C TRP A 90 24.64 -16.15 18.27
N SER A 91 23.34 -15.90 18.18
CA SER A 91 22.36 -16.96 17.93
C SER A 91 22.62 -17.63 16.58
N LEU A 92 22.02 -18.80 16.38
CA LEU A 92 21.86 -19.34 15.05
C LEU A 92 21.04 -18.38 14.17
N TRP A 93 21.21 -18.52 12.86
CA TRP A 93 20.44 -17.77 11.88
C TRP A 93 19.04 -18.36 11.77
N GLU A 94 18.04 -17.57 12.13
CA GLU A 94 16.64 -17.89 11.83
C GLU A 94 16.33 -17.39 10.42
N THR A 95 15.99 -18.30 9.51
CA THR A 95 15.84 -17.99 8.08
C THR A 95 14.40 -18.13 7.62
N ILE A 96 13.89 -17.06 7.04
CA ILE A 96 12.57 -17.03 6.42
C ILE A 96 12.74 -17.18 4.91
N PRO A 97 12.19 -18.24 4.31
CA PRO A 97 12.37 -18.50 2.90
C PRO A 97 11.60 -17.49 2.04
N GLY A 98 12.28 -17.04 0.98
CA GLY A 98 11.65 -16.38 -0.17
C GLY A 98 11.09 -17.40 -1.17
N GLU A 99 10.77 -16.94 -2.37
CA GLU A 99 10.13 -17.75 -3.42
C GLU A 99 11.14 -18.44 -4.35
N GLN A 100 12.44 -18.19 -4.18
CA GLN A 100 13.55 -18.71 -5.02
C GLN A 100 13.60 -20.24 -5.15
N ASN A 101 13.05 -20.97 -4.18
CA ASN A 101 13.13 -22.44 -4.17
C ASN A 101 11.95 -23.12 -4.87
N LYS A 102 11.02 -22.35 -5.45
CA LYS A 102 9.85 -22.93 -6.12
C LYS A 102 10.16 -23.36 -7.56
N PRO A 103 9.61 -24.50 -8.03
CA PRO A 103 9.92 -25.06 -9.35
C PRO A 103 9.08 -24.45 -10.50
N PHE A 104 8.13 -23.57 -10.19
CA PHE A 104 7.16 -23.04 -11.14
C PHE A 104 7.72 -21.83 -11.92
N GLU A 105 6.97 -21.44 -12.96
CA GLU A 105 7.18 -20.26 -13.82
C GLU A 105 7.72 -19.03 -13.08
N PRO A 106 8.49 -18.16 -13.77
CA PRO A 106 8.98 -16.93 -13.16
C PRO A 106 7.82 -16.09 -12.61
N LYS A 107 8.08 -15.38 -11.51
CA LYS A 107 7.08 -14.50 -10.87
C LYS A 107 7.67 -13.15 -10.53
N ILE A 108 6.88 -12.10 -10.73
CA ILE A 108 7.22 -10.74 -10.33
C ILE A 108 6.56 -10.44 -8.99
N PHE A 109 7.32 -9.84 -8.07
CA PHE A 109 6.82 -9.37 -6.79
C PHE A 109 7.09 -7.87 -6.60
N PRO A 110 6.15 -7.14 -6.00
CA PRO A 110 4.77 -7.57 -5.72
C PRO A 110 4.00 -7.83 -7.03
N ASP A 111 3.04 -8.76 -7.00
CA ASP A 111 2.20 -9.12 -8.15
C ASP A 111 1.31 -7.95 -8.60
N GLU A 112 0.78 -7.22 -7.62
CA GLU A 112 0.06 -5.97 -7.79
C GLU A 112 0.42 -5.00 -6.66
N LYS A 113 0.68 -3.73 -7.01
CA LYS A 113 0.92 -2.67 -6.02
C LYS A 113 0.36 -1.34 -6.49
N ILE A 114 -0.11 -0.53 -5.55
CA ILE A 114 -0.58 0.83 -5.80
C ILE A 114 0.40 1.77 -5.10
N ILE A 115 0.94 2.74 -5.84
CA ILE A 115 1.83 3.77 -5.31
C ILE A 115 1.27 5.15 -5.60
N GLU A 116 1.56 6.09 -4.71
CA GLU A 116 1.32 7.50 -4.96
C GLU A 116 2.38 8.05 -5.93
N GLN A 117 1.99 8.99 -6.79
CA GLN A 117 2.92 9.70 -7.66
C GLN A 117 4.05 10.36 -6.86
N GLY A 118 5.27 10.28 -7.39
CA GLY A 118 6.47 10.81 -6.78
C GLY A 118 7.15 9.86 -5.79
N PHE A 119 6.57 8.69 -5.52
CA PHE A 119 7.18 7.67 -4.69
C PHE A 119 8.04 6.69 -5.51
N ASP A 120 8.89 5.98 -4.79
CA ASP A 120 9.73 4.91 -5.31
C ASP A 120 9.00 3.58 -5.31
N ILE A 121 9.38 2.69 -6.23
CA ILE A 121 8.95 1.30 -6.24
C ILE A 121 10.12 0.37 -6.54
N SER A 122 10.22 -0.69 -5.75
CA SER A 122 11.13 -1.81 -5.96
C SER A 122 10.31 -3.05 -6.32
N LEU A 123 10.70 -3.70 -7.40
CA LEU A 123 10.15 -4.95 -7.89
C LEU A 123 11.27 -5.97 -7.99
N CYS A 124 10.94 -7.24 -7.86
CA CYS A 124 11.84 -8.32 -8.22
C CYS A 124 11.15 -9.35 -9.09
N CYS A 125 11.94 -10.05 -9.89
CA CYS A 125 11.50 -11.21 -10.62
C CYS A 125 12.27 -12.43 -10.13
N VAL A 126 11.56 -13.43 -9.63
CA VAL A 126 12.14 -14.68 -9.16
C VAL A 126 11.98 -15.72 -10.25
N GLY A 127 13.10 -16.17 -10.79
CA GLY A 127 13.14 -17.24 -11.79
C GLY A 127 13.10 -18.64 -11.17
N ARG A 128 12.77 -19.62 -12.00
CA ARG A 128 12.85 -21.05 -11.73
C ARG A 128 14.22 -21.43 -11.20
N LYS A 129 14.23 -22.47 -10.36
CA LYS A 129 15.46 -23.02 -9.81
C LYS A 129 16.44 -23.37 -10.94
N GLY A 130 17.62 -22.76 -10.91
CA GLY A 130 18.68 -22.95 -11.91
C GLY A 130 18.55 -22.12 -13.19
N GLN A 131 17.49 -21.31 -13.33
CA GLN A 131 17.34 -20.35 -14.43
C GLN A 131 17.82 -18.96 -14.00
N ILE A 132 18.25 -18.16 -14.97
CA ILE A 132 18.64 -16.76 -14.76
C ILE A 132 17.69 -15.83 -15.52
N ILE A 133 17.38 -14.70 -14.91
CA ILE A 133 16.61 -13.62 -15.54
C ILE A 133 17.50 -12.90 -16.54
N LYS A 134 17.11 -12.89 -17.83
CA LYS A 134 17.80 -12.13 -18.89
C LYS A 134 17.28 -10.70 -18.98
N GLU A 135 15.95 -10.58 -19.05
CA GLU A 135 15.27 -9.32 -19.31
C GLU A 135 14.34 -9.02 -18.14
N PHE A 136 14.38 -7.78 -17.66
CA PHE A 136 13.44 -7.28 -16.67
C PHE A 136 13.25 -5.79 -16.88
N PHE A 137 12.09 -5.37 -17.40
CA PHE A 137 11.88 -4.00 -17.87
C PHE A 137 10.44 -3.52 -17.70
N LEU A 138 10.28 -2.20 -17.75
CA LEU A 138 8.98 -1.52 -17.81
C LEU A 138 8.66 -1.17 -19.27
N ASN A 139 7.44 -1.49 -19.72
CA ASN A 139 6.92 -1.00 -20.99
C ASN A 139 6.19 0.34 -20.78
N SER A 140 6.90 1.32 -20.23
CA SER A 140 6.38 2.65 -19.91
C SER A 140 7.55 3.64 -19.87
N PRO A 141 7.34 4.95 -20.13
CA PRO A 141 8.39 5.97 -20.14
C PRO A 141 8.82 6.37 -18.72
N ILE A 142 9.05 5.38 -17.85
CA ILE A 142 9.51 5.55 -16.47
C ILE A 142 10.99 5.21 -16.44
N PRO A 143 11.87 6.11 -15.98
CA PRO A 143 13.26 5.77 -15.73
C PRO A 143 13.37 4.72 -14.62
N TYR A 144 14.12 3.65 -14.86
CA TYR A 144 14.37 2.61 -13.87
C TYR A 144 15.80 2.10 -13.96
N PHE A 145 16.27 1.52 -12.86
CA PHE A 145 17.48 0.71 -12.80
C PHE A 145 17.07 -0.75 -12.68
N ASN A 146 17.76 -1.65 -13.40
CA ASN A 146 17.58 -3.08 -13.24
C ASN A 146 18.91 -3.80 -13.00
N ARG A 147 18.82 -4.93 -12.30
CA ARG A 147 19.91 -5.89 -12.12
C ARG A 147 19.40 -7.26 -12.52
N THR A 148 19.95 -7.82 -13.60
CA THR A 148 19.59 -9.14 -14.13
C THR A 148 20.82 -10.07 -14.07
N ASN A 149 20.80 -11.18 -14.80
CA ASN A 149 21.87 -12.20 -14.84
C ASN A 149 22.07 -12.96 -13.51
N SER A 150 21.00 -13.10 -12.73
CA SER A 150 20.95 -13.99 -11.58
C SER A 150 19.58 -14.67 -11.52
N GLN A 151 19.36 -15.60 -10.59
CA GLN A 151 18.04 -16.20 -10.39
C GLN A 151 16.99 -15.16 -9.98
N VAL A 152 17.41 -14.05 -9.38
CA VAL A 152 16.54 -12.94 -9.01
C VAL A 152 16.92 -11.69 -9.81
N GLY A 153 15.98 -11.22 -10.63
CA GLY A 153 16.06 -9.88 -11.22
C GLY A 153 15.55 -8.84 -10.23
N LEU A 154 16.20 -7.67 -10.16
CA LEU A 154 15.73 -6.52 -9.41
C LEU A 154 15.43 -5.37 -10.37
N LEU A 155 14.37 -4.61 -10.10
CA LEU A 155 14.01 -3.41 -10.84
C LEU A 155 13.55 -2.34 -9.85
N ILE A 156 14.18 -1.17 -9.90
CA ILE A 156 13.87 -0.04 -9.02
C ILE A 156 13.58 1.17 -9.88
N ALA A 157 12.38 1.72 -9.74
CA ALA A 157 11.99 2.99 -10.32
C ALA A 157 11.87 4.04 -9.20
N LYS A 158 12.53 5.18 -9.40
CA LYS A 158 12.60 6.26 -8.41
C LYS A 158 11.71 7.42 -8.84
N ASN A 159 11.04 8.06 -7.88
CA ASN A 159 10.22 9.25 -8.11
C ASN A 159 9.26 9.09 -9.30
N VAL A 160 8.38 8.08 -9.25
CA VAL A 160 7.54 7.72 -10.40
C VAL A 160 6.43 8.75 -10.61
N THR A 161 6.50 9.50 -11.70
CA THR A 161 5.52 10.55 -12.06
C THR A 161 4.49 10.12 -13.11
N PHE A 162 4.63 8.89 -13.64
CA PHE A 162 3.70 8.33 -14.60
C PHE A 162 2.28 8.25 -14.04
N LYS A 163 1.27 8.37 -14.91
CA LYS A 163 -0.14 8.36 -14.52
C LYS A 163 -0.81 7.15 -15.18
N GLY A 164 -1.40 6.26 -14.38
CA GLY A 164 -2.08 5.07 -14.87
C GLY A 164 -1.35 3.78 -14.49
N VAL A 165 -1.28 2.83 -15.42
CA VAL A 165 -0.88 1.44 -15.13
C VAL A 165 0.37 1.05 -15.92
N PRO A 166 1.57 1.14 -15.32
CA PRO A 166 2.78 0.59 -15.93
C PRO A 166 2.75 -0.93 -16.03
N HIS A 167 3.21 -1.44 -17.17
CA HIS A 167 3.35 -2.86 -17.44
C HIS A 167 4.78 -3.31 -17.19
N VAL A 168 4.95 -4.39 -16.40
CA VAL A 168 6.24 -4.95 -16.02
C VAL A 168 6.41 -6.31 -16.67
N PHE A 169 7.55 -6.52 -17.33
CA PHE A 169 7.87 -7.78 -18.00
C PHE A 169 9.18 -8.34 -17.49
N CYS A 170 9.21 -9.63 -17.24
CA CYS A 170 10.41 -10.37 -16.90
C CYS A 170 10.54 -11.63 -17.75
N ARG A 171 11.76 -11.97 -18.17
CA ARG A 171 12.02 -13.16 -18.98
C ARG A 171 13.27 -13.90 -18.53
N GLU A 172 13.13 -15.21 -18.43
CA GLU A 172 14.22 -16.16 -18.16
C GLU A 172 15.04 -16.53 -19.40
N SER A 173 16.19 -17.15 -19.17
CA SER A 173 17.07 -17.74 -20.17
C SER A 173 16.57 -19.08 -20.73
N CYS A 174 15.36 -19.14 -21.26
CA CYS A 174 14.81 -20.40 -21.77
C CYS A 174 13.99 -20.24 -23.06
N SER A 175 13.85 -21.36 -23.78
CA SER A 175 13.19 -21.46 -25.09
C SER A 175 11.74 -21.94 -25.00
N GLU A 176 11.23 -22.19 -23.80
CA GLU A 176 9.85 -22.63 -23.56
C GLU A 176 8.88 -21.44 -23.59
N VAL A 177 7.58 -21.73 -23.75
CA VAL A 177 6.53 -20.70 -23.77
C VAL A 177 6.38 -20.03 -22.39
N ASN A 178 6.61 -20.76 -21.29
CA ASN A 178 6.32 -20.28 -19.92
C ASN A 178 7.56 -19.66 -19.24
N CYS A 179 8.37 -18.96 -20.02
CA CYS A 179 9.62 -18.33 -19.60
C CYS A 179 9.48 -16.85 -19.25
N PHE A 180 8.24 -16.34 -19.24
CA PHE A 180 7.96 -14.93 -19.02
C PHE A 180 7.03 -14.75 -17.81
N ALA A 181 7.23 -13.65 -17.11
CA ALA A 181 6.34 -13.17 -16.07
C ALA A 181 5.86 -11.77 -16.44
N TYR A 182 4.64 -11.47 -16.05
CA TYR A 182 3.99 -10.20 -16.30
C TYR A 182 3.32 -9.73 -15.02
N ALA A 183 3.47 -8.45 -14.72
CA ALA A 183 2.81 -7.80 -13.60
C ALA A 183 2.45 -6.37 -13.97
N VAL A 184 1.63 -5.74 -13.13
CA VAL A 184 1.29 -4.33 -13.23
C VAL A 184 1.39 -3.68 -11.87
N PHE A 185 1.64 -2.38 -11.86
CA PHE A 185 1.40 -1.56 -10.69
C PHE A 185 0.60 -0.33 -11.09
N PHE A 186 -0.06 0.29 -10.13
CA PHE A 186 -0.93 1.44 -10.34
C PHE A 186 -0.27 2.68 -9.74
N VAL A 187 -0.21 3.76 -10.52
CA VAL A 187 0.34 5.04 -10.07
C VAL A 187 -0.77 6.07 -10.01
N GLY A 188 -1.14 6.45 -8.79
CA GLY A 188 -2.31 7.29 -8.51
C GLY A 188 -2.03 8.42 -7.52
N ARG A 189 -3.12 9.02 -7.03
CA ARG A 189 -3.10 10.02 -5.95
C ARG A 189 -4.19 9.73 -4.92
N PRO A 190 -4.03 10.14 -3.66
CA PRO A 190 -5.15 10.18 -2.72
C PRO A 190 -6.24 11.13 -3.25
N PRO A 191 -7.51 10.91 -2.88
CA PRO A 191 -8.58 11.81 -3.30
C PRO A 191 -8.39 13.19 -2.66
N ASP A 192 -8.85 14.22 -3.34
CA ASP A 192 -8.97 15.56 -2.77
C ASP A 192 -10.06 15.59 -1.69
N THR A 193 -9.97 16.57 -0.79
CA THR A 193 -11.13 16.88 0.05
C THR A 193 -12.27 17.38 -0.83
N PRO A 194 -13.47 16.78 -0.78
CA PRO A 194 -14.60 17.20 -1.61
C PRO A 194 -14.86 18.70 -1.44
N ARG A 195 -14.87 19.43 -2.55
CA ARG A 195 -15.07 20.89 -2.55
C ARG A 195 -16.53 21.22 -2.81
N ASP A 196 -16.94 22.41 -2.39
CA ASP A 196 -18.30 22.92 -2.58
C ASP A 196 -19.41 21.95 -2.11
N PHE A 197 -19.08 21.13 -1.11
CA PHE A 197 -20.03 20.19 -0.52
C PHE A 197 -21.16 20.97 0.13
N SER A 198 -22.36 20.83 -0.44
CA SER A 198 -23.55 21.49 0.07
C SER A 198 -24.79 20.66 -0.18
N CYS A 199 -25.70 20.71 0.78
CA CYS A 199 -26.96 20.00 0.70
C CYS A 199 -28.14 20.98 0.69
N GLN A 200 -29.14 20.66 -0.12
CA GLN A 200 -30.31 21.51 -0.36
C GLN A 200 -31.57 20.65 -0.37
N THR A 201 -32.72 21.26 -0.10
CA THR A 201 -34.02 20.60 -0.23
C THR A 201 -34.93 21.41 -1.16
N ARG A 202 -35.78 20.72 -1.92
CA ARG A 202 -36.78 21.38 -2.77
C ARG A 202 -38.18 21.34 -2.17
N ASN A 203 -38.48 20.32 -1.39
CA ASN A 203 -39.84 19.99 -0.95
C ASN A 203 -39.90 19.69 0.56
N MET A 204 -38.81 19.90 1.30
CA MET A 204 -38.64 19.51 2.72
C MET A 204 -38.89 18.03 3.00
N ARG A 205 -38.85 17.18 1.95
CA ARG A 205 -39.03 15.72 2.02
C ARG A 205 -37.82 14.97 1.48
N GLU A 206 -37.04 15.58 0.61
CA GLU A 206 -35.82 15.02 0.03
C GLU A 206 -34.67 16.01 0.21
N ILE A 207 -33.51 15.51 0.59
CA ILE A 207 -32.25 16.27 0.59
C ILE A 207 -31.45 15.82 -0.62
N THR A 208 -30.94 16.79 -1.37
CA THR A 208 -29.96 16.58 -2.44
C THR A 208 -28.65 17.23 -2.03
N CYS A 209 -27.59 16.43 -1.97
CA CYS A 209 -26.23 16.92 -1.76
C CYS A 209 -25.44 16.89 -3.05
N THR A 210 -24.63 17.92 -3.25
CA THR A 210 -23.72 18.07 -4.39
C THR A 210 -22.32 18.37 -3.90
N TRP A 211 -21.31 17.88 -4.62
CA TRP A 211 -19.91 18.16 -4.35
C TRP A 211 -19.08 18.10 -5.64
N ASP A 212 -17.93 18.75 -5.61
CA ASP A 212 -16.87 18.60 -6.60
C ASP A 212 -15.88 17.52 -6.15
N GLN A 213 -15.53 16.65 -7.10
CA GLN A 213 -14.59 15.53 -6.93
C GLN A 213 -13.14 16.00 -6.81
N GLY A 214 -12.83 17.21 -7.31
CA GLY A 214 -11.47 17.70 -7.40
C GLY A 214 -10.69 17.04 -8.55
N GLN A 215 -9.39 16.82 -8.35
CA GLN A 215 -8.53 16.28 -9.39
C GLN A 215 -8.71 14.77 -9.60
N ASP A 216 -8.47 14.30 -10.81
CA ASP A 216 -8.42 12.87 -11.12
C ASP A 216 -7.32 12.18 -10.29
N THR A 217 -7.71 11.08 -9.65
CA THR A 217 -6.82 10.24 -8.84
C THR A 217 -6.00 9.25 -9.68
N TYR A 218 -6.37 9.06 -10.95
CA TYR A 218 -5.77 8.08 -11.88
C TYR A 218 -5.92 6.62 -11.44
N LEU A 219 -6.85 6.36 -10.51
CA LEU A 219 -7.21 5.03 -10.05
C LEU A 219 -8.65 4.72 -10.50
N TYR A 220 -8.81 3.62 -11.22
CA TYR A 220 -10.07 3.24 -11.85
C TYR A 220 -10.49 1.80 -11.48
N GLY A 221 -11.71 1.41 -11.86
CA GLY A 221 -12.24 0.08 -11.59
C GLY A 221 -12.32 -0.22 -10.09
N SER A 222 -11.72 -1.33 -9.68
CA SER A 222 -11.64 -1.79 -8.27
C SER A 222 -10.92 -0.80 -7.34
N HIS A 223 -10.02 0.03 -7.87
CA HIS A 223 -9.21 0.99 -7.11
C HIS A 223 -9.75 2.42 -7.15
N SER A 224 -10.89 2.64 -7.82
CA SER A 224 -11.53 3.94 -7.92
C SER A 224 -11.91 4.51 -6.56
N SER A 225 -11.94 5.84 -6.47
CA SER A 225 -12.38 6.56 -5.28
C SER A 225 -13.85 6.28 -4.99
N LYS A 226 -14.12 5.80 -3.78
CA LYS A 226 -15.46 5.44 -3.29
C LYS A 226 -15.99 6.54 -2.39
N TYR A 227 -17.22 6.95 -2.62
CA TYR A 227 -17.90 7.97 -1.85
C TYR A 227 -18.88 7.34 -0.85
N LYS A 228 -18.86 7.82 0.38
CA LYS A 228 -19.79 7.46 1.46
C LYS A 228 -20.45 8.73 1.99
N LEU A 229 -21.76 8.73 2.06
CA LEU A 229 -22.54 9.81 2.63
C LEU A 229 -23.22 9.31 3.91
N SER A 230 -22.84 9.86 5.06
CA SER A 230 -23.34 9.44 6.38
C SER A 230 -23.39 7.90 6.53
N GLU A 231 -22.26 7.27 6.21
CA GLU A 231 -22.00 5.81 6.24
C GLU A 231 -22.61 4.94 5.12
N GLN A 232 -23.36 5.52 4.18
CA GLN A 232 -23.91 4.79 3.04
C GLN A 232 -23.06 5.03 1.77
N TYR A 233 -22.67 3.94 1.09
CA TYR A 233 -21.95 4.05 -0.19
C TYR A 233 -22.87 4.63 -1.27
N VAL A 234 -22.34 5.60 -2.02
CA VAL A 234 -23.06 6.22 -3.13
C VAL A 234 -22.37 5.89 -4.44
N LEU A 235 -23.15 5.43 -5.42
CA LEU A 235 -22.67 5.11 -6.78
C LEU A 235 -22.45 6.37 -7.62
N SER A 236 -23.07 7.49 -7.26
CA SER A 236 -22.85 8.75 -7.94
C SER A 236 -21.60 9.44 -7.40
N LEU A 237 -20.83 10.03 -8.30
CA LEU A 237 -19.55 10.66 -7.99
C LEU A 237 -19.68 12.13 -7.54
N CYS A 238 -20.88 12.71 -7.56
CA CYS A 238 -21.06 14.18 -7.49
C CYS A 238 -22.44 14.61 -6.94
N LEU A 239 -23.44 13.73 -6.95
CA LEU A 239 -24.81 14.07 -6.56
C LEU A 239 -25.52 12.89 -5.91
N CYS A 240 -26.15 13.10 -4.77
CA CYS A 240 -26.98 12.08 -4.15
C CYS A 240 -28.21 12.72 -3.50
N SER A 241 -29.36 12.06 -3.68
CA SER A 241 -30.64 12.48 -3.12
C SER A 241 -31.33 11.33 -2.38
N TRP A 242 -31.93 11.62 -1.23
CA TRP A 242 -32.68 10.65 -0.45
C TRP A 242 -33.78 11.32 0.38
N ASP A 243 -34.79 10.52 0.76
CA ASP A 243 -35.91 10.97 1.57
C ASP A 243 -35.49 11.23 3.02
N ILE A 244 -35.97 12.35 3.55
CA ILE A 244 -35.77 12.77 4.92
C ILE A 244 -37.02 12.52 5.77
N GLY A 245 -36.77 12.07 7.01
CA GLY A 245 -37.80 11.91 8.04
C GLY A 245 -38.25 13.26 8.62
N LYS A 246 -38.74 13.25 9.86
CA LYS A 246 -39.25 14.46 10.54
C LYS A 246 -38.15 15.36 11.14
N GLN A 247 -36.89 15.07 10.88
CA GLN A 247 -35.77 15.78 11.50
C GLN A 247 -35.54 17.13 10.81
N ARG A 248 -35.23 18.16 11.60
CA ARG A 248 -35.09 19.55 11.13
C ARG A 248 -33.65 19.97 10.88
N ILE A 249 -32.71 19.47 11.68
CA ILE A 249 -31.28 19.78 11.58
C ILE A 249 -30.55 18.52 11.16
N TYR A 250 -29.80 18.59 10.07
CA TYR A 250 -28.98 17.49 9.57
C TYR A 250 -27.50 17.82 9.73
N ASN A 251 -26.73 16.81 10.12
CA ASN A 251 -25.28 16.81 10.03
C ASN A 251 -24.89 15.70 9.05
N ILE A 252 -24.38 16.09 7.89
CA ILE A 252 -24.09 15.18 6.80
C ILE A 252 -22.59 15.18 6.57
N THR A 253 -22.01 14.00 6.61
CA THR A 253 -20.58 13.80 6.34
C THR A 253 -20.42 13.07 5.02
N LEU A 254 -19.71 13.70 4.09
CA LEU A 254 -19.24 13.08 2.86
C LEU A 254 -17.81 12.61 3.06
N THR A 255 -17.58 11.33 2.84
CA THR A 255 -16.27 10.70 2.90
C THR A 255 -15.91 10.18 1.52
N VAL A 256 -14.70 10.45 1.05
CA VAL A 256 -14.13 9.86 -0.16
C VAL A 256 -12.88 9.08 0.23
N GLU A 257 -12.74 7.86 -0.27
CA GLU A 257 -11.59 7.00 0.02
C GLU A 257 -11.16 6.19 -1.21
N ASN A 258 -9.86 6.04 -1.36
CA ASN A 258 -9.23 5.10 -2.29
C ASN A 258 -8.06 4.39 -1.56
N PRO A 259 -7.35 3.44 -2.19
CA PRO A 259 -6.24 2.73 -1.54
C PRO A 259 -5.09 3.63 -1.04
N LEU A 260 -4.96 4.87 -1.54
CA LEU A 260 -3.91 5.81 -1.16
C LEU A 260 -4.34 6.78 -0.05
N GLY A 261 -5.63 6.87 0.27
CA GLY A 261 -6.05 7.71 1.38
C GLY A 261 -7.55 7.98 1.46
N LYS A 262 -7.90 8.71 2.51
CA LYS A 262 -9.27 9.08 2.87
C LYS A 262 -9.36 10.58 3.14
N ARG A 263 -10.43 11.21 2.68
CA ARG A 263 -10.79 12.61 2.97
C ARG A 263 -12.26 12.73 3.29
N THR A 264 -12.61 13.81 4.00
CA THR A 264 -13.97 14.03 4.49
C THR A 264 -14.34 15.50 4.42
N ALA A 265 -15.59 15.78 4.06
CA ALA A 265 -16.24 17.09 4.13
C ALA A 265 -17.55 16.96 4.93
N MET A 266 -17.95 18.02 5.61
CA MET A 266 -19.14 18.01 6.48
C MET A 266 -19.97 19.26 6.22
N ASP A 267 -21.29 19.09 6.20
CA ASP A 267 -22.26 20.18 6.09
C ASP A 267 -23.33 19.99 7.18
N VAL A 268 -23.60 21.06 7.93
CA VAL A 268 -24.59 21.09 9.01
C VAL A 268 -25.59 22.20 8.70
N PHE A 269 -26.87 21.86 8.61
CA PHE A 269 -27.90 22.82 8.20
C PHE A 269 -29.28 22.50 8.77
N ASP A 270 -30.09 23.55 8.91
CA ASP A 270 -31.55 23.46 9.10
C ASP A 270 -32.22 23.36 7.73
N VAL A 271 -33.05 22.33 7.54
CA VAL A 271 -33.80 22.04 6.31
C VAL A 271 -34.65 23.25 5.90
N ALA A 272 -35.25 23.97 6.86
CA ALA A 272 -36.11 25.12 6.60
C ALA A 272 -35.33 26.28 5.96
N HIS A 273 -34.03 26.41 6.24
CA HIS A 273 -33.19 27.50 5.75
C HIS A 273 -32.52 27.18 4.39
N ARG A 274 -32.69 25.95 3.88
CA ARG A 274 -32.06 25.47 2.61
C ARG A 274 -33.08 25.14 1.52
N SER A 275 -34.33 25.58 1.68
CA SER A 275 -35.39 25.44 0.66
C SER A 275 -35.20 26.45 -0.48
N LYS A 276 -34.98 25.97 -1.71
CA LYS A 276 -34.92 26.83 -2.91
C LYS A 276 -36.26 26.81 -3.68
N SER A 277 -36.83 27.99 -3.95
CA SER A 277 -37.99 28.15 -4.86
C SER A 277 -37.57 28.11 -6.34
N PHE A 278 -38.42 27.47 -7.16
CA PHE A 278 -38.28 26.97 -8.55
C PHE A 278 -37.52 27.76 -9.65
N SER A 279 -36.88 26.98 -10.57
CA SER A 279 -37.20 26.94 -12.02
C SER A 279 -36.89 25.53 -12.59
N ILE A 280 -37.60 25.11 -13.63
CA ILE A 280 -37.75 23.74 -14.13
C ILE A 280 -36.50 23.27 -14.91
N SER A 281 -35.85 22.19 -14.45
CA SER A 281 -35.35 21.14 -15.35
C SER A 281 -35.33 19.79 -14.62
N LEU A 282 -35.93 18.78 -15.28
CA LEU A 282 -36.05 17.41 -14.79
C LEU A 282 -34.79 16.63 -15.16
N MET A 283 -33.91 16.41 -14.19
CA MET A 283 -33.12 15.17 -14.14
C MET A 283 -33.16 14.65 -12.70
N LYS A 284 -34.03 13.67 -12.47
CA LYS A 284 -34.00 12.85 -11.27
C LYS A 284 -32.82 11.88 -11.42
N ALA A 285 -31.80 12.06 -10.59
CA ALA A 285 -30.78 11.06 -10.36
C ALA A 285 -30.96 10.56 -8.92
N PHE A 286 -31.53 9.37 -8.77
CA PHE A 286 -31.32 8.58 -7.56
C PHE A 286 -29.82 8.26 -7.47
N CYS A 287 -29.27 8.12 -6.27
CA CYS A 287 -27.84 7.85 -6.07
C CYS A 287 -27.43 6.66 -6.96
N GLY A 288 -26.73 6.95 -8.07
CA GLY A 288 -26.61 5.98 -9.18
C GLY A 288 -26.60 6.53 -10.61
N ARG A 289 -26.62 7.85 -10.86
CA ARG A 289 -26.28 8.40 -12.20
C ARG A 289 -24.90 9.07 -12.20
N PRO A 290 -24.06 8.83 -13.23
CA PRO A 290 -22.82 9.57 -13.44
C PRO A 290 -23.13 11.02 -13.83
N CYS A 291 -22.33 11.97 -13.34
CA CYS A 291 -22.35 13.33 -13.88
C CYS A 291 -21.80 13.33 -15.30
N SER A 292 -22.37 14.16 -16.17
CA SER A 292 -21.75 14.53 -17.44
C SER A 292 -20.44 15.29 -17.16
N SER A 293 -19.32 14.68 -17.55
CA SER A 293 -18.05 15.39 -17.75
C SER A 293 -18.16 16.29 -18.99
N PRO A 294 -17.44 17.42 -19.08
CA PRO A 294 -17.11 17.99 -20.38
C PRO A 294 -16.28 16.97 -21.17
N ASP A 295 -16.63 16.84 -22.45
CA ASP A 295 -16.05 16.04 -23.53
C ASP A 295 -14.75 15.28 -23.23
N LEU A 296 -14.89 13.95 -23.08
CA LEU A 296 -13.78 13.00 -23.25
C LEU A 296 -13.56 12.70 -24.75
N ASN A 297 -13.40 13.75 -25.56
CA ASN A 297 -13.10 13.66 -26.99
C ASN A 297 -11.92 14.59 -27.32
N THR A 298 -10.78 14.36 -26.68
CA THR A 298 -9.47 14.78 -27.20
C THR A 298 -8.40 14.15 -26.33
N LEU A 299 -7.84 13.01 -26.78
CA LEU A 299 -6.48 12.52 -26.52
C LEU A 299 -6.37 11.08 -27.07
N MET A 300 -6.41 10.96 -28.39
CA MET A 300 -5.59 9.96 -29.07
C MET A 300 -4.39 10.71 -29.65
N PRO A 301 -3.15 10.44 -29.24
CA PRO A 301 -2.02 10.63 -30.12
C PRO A 301 -1.85 9.40 -31.02
N ALA A 302 -1.48 9.67 -32.26
CA ALA A 302 -0.95 8.69 -33.21
C ALA A 302 0.36 8.05 -32.71
#